data_AF-A0A5C5Z969-F1
#
_entry.id   AF-A0A5C5Z969-F1
#
_cell.length_a   1.000
_cell.length_b   1.000
_cell.length_c   1.000
_cell.angle_alpha   90.00
_cell.angle_beta   90.00
_cell.angle_gamma   90.00
#
_symmetry.space_group_name_H-M   'P 1'
#
loop_
_entity.id
_entity.type
_entity.pdbx_description
1 polymer ?
#
loop_
_entity_poly.entity_id
_entity_poly.type
_entity_poly.pdbx_seq_one_letter_code
_entity_poly.pdbx_strand_id
1 'polypeptide(L)'
;MQHTPPPHALLKFTAVLSISAVVISLAGCRGQGILPPAGTMNQQQANAIVHDPYCQNDIAPYEAASRPRDYQEPLPEPVRNRLIPDAMPWLGR
;
A
#
# COMPACT_ATOMS: atom_id res chain seq x y z
N MET A 1 35.92 -5.49 36.67
CA MET A 1 36.46 -4.27 36.04
C MET A 1 35.29 -3.51 35.42
N GLN A 2 34.80 -2.47 36.09
CA GLN A 2 33.69 -1.63 35.58
C GLN A 2 34.29 -0.52 34.70
N HIS A 3 34.08 -0.61 33.40
CA HIS A 3 34.51 0.41 32.45
C HIS A 3 33.47 1.52 32.42
N THR A 4 33.67 2.58 33.20
CA THR A 4 32.81 3.77 33.17
C THR A 4 33.21 4.66 31.98
N PRO A 5 32.29 4.94 31.04
CA PRO A 5 32.58 5.81 29.91
C PRO A 5 32.80 7.26 30.38
N PRO A 6 33.69 8.02 29.73
CA PRO A 6 34.00 9.39 30.14
C PRO A 6 32.79 10.33 29.91
N PRO A 7 32.65 11.40 30.71
CA PRO A 7 31.43 12.22 30.77
C PRO A 7 31.07 12.90 29.44
N HIS A 8 32.07 13.17 28.60
CA HIS A 8 31.89 13.74 27.26
C HIS A 8 31.32 12.73 26.24
N ALA A 9 31.42 11.42 26.49
CA ALA A 9 30.81 10.41 25.64
C ALA A 9 29.29 10.37 25.87
N LEU A 10 28.85 10.43 27.13
CA LEU A 10 27.44 10.39 27.52
C LEU A 10 26.65 11.58 26.97
N LEU A 11 27.23 12.79 27.02
CA LEU A 11 26.65 14.01 26.45
C LEU A 11 26.52 13.95 24.91
N LYS A 12 27.47 13.33 24.22
CA LYS A 12 27.43 13.16 22.76
C LYS A 12 26.34 12.18 22.36
N PHE A 13 26.20 11.06 23.09
CA PHE A 13 25.17 10.06 22.82
C PHE A 13 23.75 10.62 23.01
N THR A 14 23.50 11.39 24.07
CA THR A 14 22.17 12.00 24.29
C THR A 14 21.83 13.06 23.25
N ALA A 15 22.81 13.88 22.85
CA ALA A 15 22.63 14.87 21.81
C ALA A 15 22.27 14.22 20.45
N VAL A 16 23.00 13.19 20.03
CA VAL A 16 22.72 12.46 18.78
C VAL A 16 21.32 11.82 18.81
N LEU A 17 20.94 11.22 19.94
CA LEU A 17 19.64 10.55 20.08
C LEU A 17 18.46 11.54 20.04
N SER A 18 18.62 12.71 20.65
CA SER A 18 17.60 13.77 20.57
C SER A 18 17.42 14.33 19.15
N ILE A 19 18.53 14.58 18.43
CA ILE A 19 18.51 15.11 17.07
C ILE A 19 17.85 14.10 16.11
N SER A 20 18.21 12.82 16.24
CA SER A 20 17.62 11.76 15.39
C SER A 20 16.12 11.59 15.65
N ALA A 21 15.65 11.67 16.90
CA ALA A 21 14.22 11.64 17.21
C ALA A 21 13.44 12.81 16.60
N VAL A 22 14.02 14.02 16.60
CA VAL A 22 13.42 15.21 15.98
C VAL A 22 13.37 15.07 14.46
N VAL A 23 14.44 14.59 13.83
CA VAL A 23 14.50 14.39 12.37
C VAL A 23 13.48 13.36 11.90
N ILE A 24 13.32 12.23 12.61
CA ILE A 24 12.33 11.19 12.28
C ILE A 24 10.90 11.73 12.42
N SER A 25 10.64 12.56 13.43
CA SER A 25 9.32 13.16 13.66
C SER A 25 8.95 14.18 12.57
N LEU A 26 9.93 14.90 12.04
CA LEU A 26 9.74 15.86 10.94
C LEU A 26 9.64 15.20 9.56
N ALA A 27 10.19 14.01 9.38
CA ALA A 27 10.14 13.30 8.10
C ALA A 27 8.70 12.87 7.72
N GLY A 28 7.81 12.69 8.71
CA GLY A 28 6.44 12.23 8.51
C GLY A 28 6.33 10.84 7.85
N CYS A 29 5.25 10.10 8.10
CA CYS A 29 5.08 8.77 7.49
C CYS A 29 4.86 8.79 5.97
N ARG A 30 4.70 9.98 5.37
CA ARG A 30 4.30 10.15 3.98
C ARG A 30 4.98 11.37 3.35
N GLY A 31 6.29 11.54 3.60
CA GLY A 31 7.11 12.39 2.75
C GLY A 31 6.91 11.97 1.29
N GLN A 32 6.84 12.92 0.36
CA GLN A 32 6.74 12.66 -1.07
C GLN A 32 7.81 11.64 -1.46
N GLY A 33 7.40 10.38 -1.57
CA GLY A 33 8.31 9.25 -1.65
C GLY A 33 8.96 9.19 -3.03
N ILE A 34 10.04 8.41 -3.11
CA ILE A 34 10.64 7.98 -4.37
C ILE A 34 9.65 7.14 -5.20
N LEU A 35 8.61 6.62 -4.55
CA LEU A 35 7.55 5.85 -5.16
C LEU A 35 6.48 6.78 -5.75
N PRO A 36 5.91 6.43 -6.91
CA PRO A 36 4.80 7.16 -7.48
C PRO A 36 3.62 7.22 -6.50
N PRO A 37 2.79 8.26 -6.57
CA PRO A 37 1.58 8.34 -5.76
C PRO A 37 0.70 7.12 -6.01
N ALA A 38 0.02 6.64 -4.97
CA ALA A 38 -0.78 5.40 -4.99
C ALA A 38 -1.98 5.42 -5.96
N GLY A 39 -2.17 6.48 -6.77
CA GLY A 39 -3.32 6.64 -7.64
C GLY A 39 -4.61 7.00 -6.89
N THR A 40 -5.68 7.22 -7.64
CA THR A 40 -7.03 7.42 -7.10
C THR A 40 -7.58 6.12 -6.52
N MET A 41 -8.61 6.20 -5.67
CA MET A 41 -9.28 5.02 -5.13
C MET A 41 -9.79 4.08 -6.24
N ASN A 42 -10.37 4.63 -7.31
CA ASN A 42 -10.85 3.85 -8.44
C ASN A 42 -9.71 3.12 -9.17
N GLN A 43 -8.55 3.76 -9.31
CA GLN A 43 -7.37 3.12 -9.91
C GLN A 43 -6.87 1.96 -9.06
N GLN A 44 -6.81 2.15 -7.74
CA GLN A 44 -6.38 1.09 -6.83
C GLN A 44 -7.36 -0.10 -6.85
N GLN A 45 -8.66 0.17 -6.84
CA GLN A 45 -9.70 -0.84 -6.90
C GLN A 45 -9.66 -1.62 -8.23
N ALA A 46 -9.58 -0.91 -9.37
CA ALA A 46 -9.51 -1.57 -10.67
C ALA A 46 -8.24 -2.43 -10.80
N ASN A 47 -7.11 -1.95 -10.28
CA ASN A 47 -5.87 -2.71 -10.26
C ASN A 47 -5.98 -3.98 -9.40
N ALA A 48 -6.63 -3.89 -8.24
CA ALA A 48 -6.88 -5.03 -7.37
C ALA A 48 -7.78 -6.09 -8.05
N ILE A 49 -8.76 -5.67 -8.84
CA ILE A 49 -9.66 -6.58 -9.56
C ILE A 49 -8.96 -7.25 -10.74
N VAL A 50 -8.17 -6.50 -11.52
CA VAL A 50 -7.43 -7.05 -12.68
C VAL A 50 -6.39 -8.09 -12.25
N HIS A 51 -5.80 -7.91 -11.07
CA HIS A 51 -4.80 -8.82 -10.50
C HIS A 51 -5.39 -9.82 -9.49
N ASP A 52 -6.71 -10.00 -9.45
CA ASP A 52 -7.34 -11.07 -8.68
C ASP A 52 -6.88 -12.43 -9.25
N PRO A 53 -6.23 -13.31 -8.45
CA PRO A 53 -5.79 -14.61 -8.92
C PRO A 53 -6.94 -15.57 -9.23
N TYR A 54 -8.17 -15.26 -8.79
CA TYR A 54 -9.30 -16.16 -8.95
C TYR A 54 -10.12 -15.85 -10.21
N CYS A 55 -10.51 -16.92 -10.92
CA CYS A 55 -11.29 -16.81 -12.16
C CYS A 55 -12.65 -16.14 -11.94
N GLN A 56 -13.07 -15.36 -12.93
CA GLN A 56 -14.39 -14.77 -13.01
C GLN A 56 -15.42 -15.82 -13.48
N ASN A 57 -16.70 -15.59 -13.16
CA ASN A 57 -17.79 -16.54 -13.45
C ASN A 57 -18.04 -16.80 -14.95
N ASP A 58 -17.52 -15.95 -15.84
CA ASP A 58 -17.61 -16.07 -17.30
C ASP A 58 -16.44 -16.83 -17.92
N ILE A 59 -15.37 -17.07 -17.17
CA ILE A 59 -14.17 -17.79 -17.65
C ILE A 59 -14.19 -19.25 -17.18
N ALA A 60 -14.59 -19.50 -15.93
CA ALA A 60 -14.61 -20.82 -15.32
C ALA A 60 -15.82 -21.00 -14.39
N PRO A 61 -16.20 -22.25 -14.07
CA PRO A 61 -17.23 -22.52 -13.08
C PRO A 61 -16.93 -21.87 -11.73
N TYR A 62 -18.00 -21.50 -11.02
CA TYR A 62 -17.88 -20.93 -9.69
C TYR A 62 -17.27 -21.94 -8.70
N GLU A 63 -16.07 -21.65 -8.21
CA GLU A 63 -15.41 -22.45 -7.17
C GLU A 63 -15.45 -21.75 -5.81
N ALA A 64 -16.53 -21.98 -5.06
CA ALA A 64 -16.71 -21.44 -3.71
C ALA A 64 -15.61 -21.90 -2.72
N ALA A 65 -15.01 -23.06 -2.96
CA ALA A 65 -14.10 -23.72 -2.02
C ALA A 65 -12.66 -23.17 -2.08
N SER A 66 -12.23 -22.63 -3.23
CA SER A 66 -10.86 -22.16 -3.45
C SER A 66 -10.69 -20.66 -3.16
N ARG A 67 -11.76 -19.87 -3.28
CA ARG A 67 -11.76 -18.44 -2.95
C ARG A 67 -11.88 -18.20 -1.44
N PRO A 68 -11.08 -17.28 -0.86
CA PRO A 68 -11.27 -16.80 0.50
C PRO A 68 -12.63 -16.11 0.65
N ARG A 69 -13.15 -16.05 1.87
CA ARG A 69 -14.49 -15.52 2.18
C ARG A 69 -14.73 -14.14 1.59
N ASP A 70 -13.74 -13.26 1.69
CA ASP A 70 -13.88 -11.86 1.26
C ASP A 70 -13.82 -11.69 -0.28
N TYR A 71 -13.51 -12.76 -1.01
CA TYR A 71 -13.41 -12.78 -2.47
C TYR A 71 -14.48 -13.68 -3.11
N GLN A 72 -15.34 -14.31 -2.32
CA GLN A 72 -16.32 -15.29 -2.81
C GLN A 72 -17.38 -14.69 -3.74
N GLU A 73 -17.63 -13.38 -3.67
CA GLU A 73 -18.48 -12.67 -4.62
C GLU A 73 -17.62 -11.88 -5.62
N PRO A 74 -17.46 -12.39 -6.86
CA PRO A 74 -16.84 -11.59 -7.92
C PRO A 74 -17.70 -10.38 -8.27
N LEU A 75 -17.06 -9.35 -8.83
CA LEU A 75 -17.72 -8.12 -9.22
C LEU A 75 -18.82 -8.40 -10.27
N PRO A 76 -20.02 -7.80 -10.16
CA PRO A 76 -21.03 -7.93 -11.20
C PRO A 76 -20.52 -7.46 -12.56
N GLU A 77 -20.84 -8.21 -13.62
CA GLU A 77 -20.46 -7.92 -15.01
C GLU A 77 -20.63 -6.44 -15.44
N PRO A 78 -21.75 -5.76 -15.13
CA PRO A 78 -21.93 -4.36 -15.54
C PRO A 78 -20.94 -3.40 -14.89
N VAL A 79 -20.49 -3.70 -13.66
CA VAL A 79 -19.50 -2.90 -12.93
C VAL A 79 -18.11 -3.19 -13.47
N ARG A 80 -17.83 -4.47 -13.75
CA ARG A 80 -16.55 -4.91 -14.32
C ARG A 80 -16.28 -4.27 -15.67
N ASN A 81 -17.29 -4.19 -16.54
CA ASN A 81 -17.19 -3.55 -17.85
C ASN A 81 -16.92 -2.04 -17.80
N ARG A 82 -17.03 -1.41 -16.62
CA ARG A 82 -16.72 0.00 -16.42
C ARG A 82 -15.37 0.26 -15.76
N LEU A 83 -14.63 -0.78 -15.35
CA LEU A 83 -13.37 -0.61 -14.61
C LEU A 83 -12.33 0.23 -15.35
N ILE A 84 -12.12 -0.02 -16.65
CA ILE A 84 -11.17 0.77 -17.45
C ILE A 84 -11.61 2.23 -17.59
N PRO A 85 -12.84 2.55 -18.07
CA PRO A 85 -13.25 3.96 -18.18
C PRO A 85 -13.34 4.67 -16.83
N ASP A 86 -13.64 3.97 -15.72
CA ASP A 86 -13.73 4.58 -14.39
C ASP A 86 -12.35 4.79 -13.73
N ALA A 87 -11.38 3.91 -13.99
CA ALA A 87 -10.02 4.00 -13.46
C ALA A 87 -9.09 4.88 -14.33
N MET A 88 -9.31 4.84 -15.64
CA MET A 88 -8.48 5.51 -16.65
C MET A 88 -9.35 6.34 -17.61
N PRO A 89 -10.09 7.35 -17.11
CA PRO A 89 -11.00 8.15 -17.94
C PRO A 89 -10.30 8.89 -19.09
N TRP A 90 -8.99 9.12 -18.98
CA TRP A 90 -8.18 9.74 -20.02
C TRP A 90 -7.79 8.80 -21.17
N LEU A 91 -7.97 7.48 -21.01
CA LEU A 91 -7.62 6.50 -22.04
C LEU A 91 -8.62 6.50 -23.22
N GLY A 92 -9.76 7.19 -23.06
CA GLY A 92 -10.77 7.35 -24.11
C GLY A 92 -11.53 6.06 -24.42
N ARG A 93 -12.78 6.21 -24.89
CA ARG A 93 -13.52 5.13 -25.55
C ARG A 93 -13.25 5.17 -27.05
#